data_AF-A0A382HIE8-F1
#
_entry.id   AF-A0A382HIE8-F1
#
_cell.length_a   1.000
_cell.length_b   1.000
_cell.length_c   1.000
_cell.angle_alpha   90.00
_cell.angle_beta   90.00
_cell.angle_gamma   90.00
#
_symmetry.space_group_name_H-M   'P 1'
#
loop_
_entity.id
_entity.type
_entity.pdbx_description
1 polymer ?
#
loop_
_entity_poly.entity_id
_entity_poly.type
_entity_poly.pdbx_seq_one_letter_code
_entity_poly.pdbx_strand_id
1 'polypeptide(L)'
;MRVTVEMVMERVNNYLDEWIVTVRDKYPRVCNPDSKPTRILVPQGPEFSGDKTQSGEGYSLDLSGLDLRGKDLPFALFRNADMRRIDFTDCDLRFSQFISCDLRYTTFNDCDLSWAQISECRLQDSSFLNADCYDITFVENETNFGVTGRTYIPKENHPLKESVNFFSRPDPGKKIGKKVNPFQLPGDNRPPHTAAYAFHQEYVRKKYDLKSFALW
;
A
#
# COMPACT_ATOMS: atom_id res chain seq x y z
N MET A 1 23.56 1.84 2.95
CA MET A 1 23.29 1.38 4.34
C MET A 1 22.23 0.31 4.25
N ARG A 2 22.46 -0.88 4.81
CA ARG A 2 21.47 -1.98 4.74
C ARG A 2 20.37 -1.71 5.77
N VAL A 3 19.12 -1.67 5.34
CA VAL A 3 17.97 -1.52 6.24
C VAL A 3 17.72 -2.85 6.96
N THR A 4 17.32 -2.80 8.24
CA THR A 4 16.94 -3.98 9.02
C THR A 4 15.43 -4.01 9.30
N VAL A 5 14.93 -5.16 9.75
CA VAL A 5 13.53 -5.32 10.15
C VAL A 5 13.16 -4.35 11.28
N GLU A 6 14.07 -4.16 12.24
CA GLU A 6 13.85 -3.24 13.37
C GLU A 6 13.68 -1.80 12.88
N MET A 7 14.49 -1.35 11.92
CA MET A 7 14.37 -0.02 11.34
C MET A 7 13.04 0.17 10.59
N VAL A 8 12.58 -0.87 9.89
CA VAL A 8 11.26 -0.86 9.23
C VAL A 8 10.16 -0.72 10.27
N MET A 9 10.17 -1.57 11.30
CA MET A 9 9.12 -1.57 12.31
C MET A 9 9.13 -0.33 13.19
N GLU A 10 10.30 0.24 13.50
CA GLU A 10 10.42 1.52 14.20
C GLU A 10 9.70 2.63 13.41
N ARG A 11 9.95 2.70 12.09
CA ARG A 11 9.25 3.66 11.22
C ARG A 11 7.75 3.39 11.15
N VAL A 12 7.31 2.15 11.01
CA VAL A 12 5.88 1.78 10.98
C VAL A 12 5.17 2.13 12.29
N ASN A 13 5.83 1.94 13.43
CA ASN A 13 5.23 2.21 14.73
C ASN A 13 5.15 3.71 15.02
N ASN A 14 6.15 4.49 14.56
CA ASN A 14 6.34 5.87 15.01
C ASN A 14 5.93 6.94 13.98
N TYR A 15 5.54 6.60 12.73
CA TYR A 15 5.30 7.62 11.67
C TYR A 15 4.20 8.66 12.01
N LEU A 16 3.34 8.39 12.99
CA LEU A 16 2.30 9.33 13.44
C LEU A 16 2.65 10.07 14.74
N ASP A 17 3.70 9.64 15.46
CA ASP A 17 3.95 10.12 16.83
C ASP A 17 4.44 11.57 16.83
N GLU A 18 5.40 11.92 15.97
CA GLU A 18 5.83 13.31 15.81
C GLU A 18 4.74 14.20 15.21
N TRP A 19 3.97 13.64 14.26
CA TRP A 19 2.88 14.36 13.62
C TRP A 19 1.79 14.75 14.62
N ILE A 20 1.37 13.82 15.50
CA ILE A 20 0.28 14.09 16.45
C ILE A 20 0.71 15.10 17.52
N VAL A 21 1.97 15.07 17.95
CA VAL A 21 2.52 16.07 18.88
C VAL A 21 2.43 17.46 18.24
N THR A 22 2.91 17.59 17.00
CA THR A 22 2.85 18.85 16.24
C THR A 22 1.42 19.36 16.07
N VAL A 23 0.46 18.46 15.81
CA VAL A 23 -0.96 18.80 15.70
C VAL A 23 -1.50 19.36 17.02
N ARG A 24 -1.18 18.73 18.14
CA ARG A 24 -1.68 19.12 19.47
C ARG A 24 -1.07 20.43 19.96
N ASP A 25 0.21 20.67 19.66
CA ASP A 25 0.89 21.91 20.01
C ASP A 25 0.36 23.10 19.20
N LYS A 26 0.08 22.88 17.91
CA LYS A 26 -0.43 23.93 17.02
C LYS A 26 -1.91 24.24 17.25
N TYR A 27 -2.69 23.22 17.63
CA TYR A 27 -4.14 23.34 17.83
C TYR A 27 -4.55 22.83 19.22
N PRO A 28 -4.14 23.53 20.30
CA PRO A 28 -4.57 23.19 21.65
C PRO A 28 -6.10 23.22 21.70
N ARG A 29 -6.70 22.21 22.33
CA ARG A 29 -8.15 21.95 22.36
C ARG A 29 -8.97 23.19 22.76
N VAL A 30 -9.32 24.03 21.80
CA VAL A 30 -10.33 25.09 21.92
C VAL A 30 -11.04 25.18 20.57
N CYS A 31 -11.89 24.20 20.28
CA CYS A 31 -12.79 24.28 19.14
C CYS A 31 -14.08 24.95 19.61
N ASN A 32 -14.33 26.17 19.14
CA ASN A 32 -15.67 26.76 19.22
C ASN A 32 -16.61 25.90 18.33
N PRO A 33 -17.70 25.33 18.85
CA PRO A 33 -18.60 24.48 18.06
C PRO A 33 -19.22 25.21 16.85
N ASP A 34 -19.27 26.55 16.86
CA ASP A 34 -19.79 27.36 15.75
C ASP A 34 -18.73 27.71 14.70
N SER A 35 -17.45 27.39 14.96
CA SER A 35 -16.35 27.66 14.03
C SER A 35 -16.19 26.51 13.03
N LYS A 36 -15.79 26.85 11.79
CA LYS A 36 -15.47 25.82 10.78
C LYS A 36 -14.38 24.90 11.34
N PRO A 37 -14.51 23.57 11.17
CA PRO A 37 -13.54 22.63 11.70
C PRO A 37 -12.15 22.88 11.12
N THR A 38 -11.15 22.90 11.99
CA THR A 38 -9.75 23.03 11.60
C THR A 38 -9.37 21.87 10.69
N ARG A 39 -8.81 22.19 9.53
CA ARG A 39 -8.33 21.19 8.56
C ARG A 39 -6.92 20.75 8.92
N ILE A 40 -6.71 19.44 8.97
CA ILE A 40 -5.40 18.84 9.24
C ILE A 40 -5.07 17.82 8.14
N LEU A 41 -3.89 17.99 7.55
CA LEU A 41 -3.33 17.03 6.62
C LEU A 41 -2.79 15.82 7.38
N VAL A 42 -3.28 14.63 7.05
CA VAL A 42 -2.84 13.36 7.62
C VAL A 42 -1.68 12.81 6.78
N PRO A 43 -0.59 12.32 7.41
CA PRO A 43 0.46 11.61 6.69
C PRO A 43 -0.11 10.40 5.96
N GLN A 44 0.49 10.02 4.84
CA GLN A 44 -0.09 9.01 3.96
C GLN A 44 0.16 7.57 4.43
N GLY A 45 1.07 7.39 5.39
CA GLY A 45 1.55 6.11 5.90
C GLY A 45 3.06 6.16 6.17
N PRO A 46 3.65 5.09 6.72
CA PRO A 46 5.10 4.98 6.83
C PRO A 46 5.73 4.85 5.43
N GLU A 47 6.60 5.79 5.08
CA GLU A 47 7.21 5.87 3.75
C GLU A 47 8.63 5.29 3.71
N PHE A 48 8.87 4.44 2.72
CA PHE A 48 10.13 3.77 2.40
C PHE A 48 10.48 4.08 0.95
N SER A 49 11.06 5.25 0.73
CA SER A 49 11.36 5.77 -0.60
C SER A 49 12.87 5.82 -0.84
N GLY A 50 13.30 5.15 -1.92
CA GLY A 50 14.60 5.38 -2.52
C GLY A 50 14.57 6.49 -3.57
N ASP A 51 15.72 7.08 -3.82
CA ASP A 51 16.03 7.81 -5.04
C ASP A 51 16.32 6.85 -6.21
N LYS A 52 15.85 7.21 -7.41
CA LYS A 52 16.26 6.55 -8.66
C LYS A 52 17.74 6.83 -8.89
N THR A 53 18.55 5.79 -9.06
CA THR A 53 20.00 5.96 -9.29
C THR A 53 20.25 6.55 -10.68
N GLN A 54 21.35 7.31 -10.84
CA GLN A 54 21.72 7.95 -12.12
C GLN A 54 21.93 6.96 -13.27
N SER A 55 22.23 5.69 -12.97
CA SER A 55 22.39 4.64 -13.98
C SER A 55 21.07 4.05 -14.46
N GLY A 56 19.94 4.33 -13.81
CA GLY A 56 18.64 3.72 -14.13
C GLY A 56 18.54 2.22 -13.83
N GLU A 57 19.62 1.59 -13.35
CA GLU A 57 19.70 0.14 -13.13
C GLU A 57 19.62 -0.28 -11.65
N GLY A 58 19.43 0.68 -10.72
CA GLY A 58 19.47 0.38 -9.29
C GLY A 58 18.47 1.18 -8.45
N TYR A 59 18.27 0.68 -7.24
CA TYR A 59 17.49 1.32 -6.18
C TYR A 59 18.45 1.80 -5.11
N SER A 60 18.31 3.03 -4.64
CA SER A 60 19.16 3.53 -3.54
C SER A 60 18.71 2.99 -2.17
N LEU A 61 17.47 2.52 -2.06
CA LEU A 61 16.92 1.87 -0.87
C LEU A 61 16.92 0.36 -1.05
N ASP A 62 17.75 -0.33 -0.27
CA ASP A 62 17.83 -1.79 -0.23
C ASP A 62 17.07 -2.35 0.97
N LEU A 63 15.93 -2.98 0.69
CA LEU A 63 15.09 -3.75 1.60
C LEU A 63 15.17 -5.25 1.30
N SER A 64 16.07 -5.68 0.42
CA SER A 64 16.07 -7.04 -0.11
C SER A 64 16.39 -8.08 0.96
N GLY A 65 15.69 -9.23 0.88
CA GLY A 65 15.89 -10.36 1.78
C GLY A 65 15.43 -10.14 3.23
N LEU A 66 14.65 -9.10 3.52
CA LEU A 66 14.05 -8.92 4.84
C LEU A 66 13.00 -10.00 5.13
N ASP A 67 13.02 -10.50 6.36
CA ASP A 67 11.98 -11.37 6.91
C ASP A 67 10.98 -10.51 7.68
N LEU A 68 9.85 -10.21 7.04
CA LEU A 68 8.77 -9.41 7.61
C LEU A 68 7.56 -10.26 7.97
N ARG A 69 7.70 -11.59 8.09
CA ARG A 69 6.57 -12.49 8.35
C ARG A 69 5.78 -12.09 9.59
N GLY A 70 4.45 -12.11 9.47
CA GLY A 70 3.52 -11.79 10.56
C GLY A 70 3.58 -10.34 11.05
N LYS A 71 4.12 -9.40 10.26
CA LYS A 71 4.20 -7.99 10.62
C LYS A 71 3.05 -7.21 9.98
N ASP A 72 2.50 -6.27 10.74
CA ASP A 72 1.49 -5.35 10.23
C ASP A 72 2.16 -4.13 9.60
N LEU A 73 1.94 -3.92 8.30
CA LEU A 73 2.39 -2.73 7.58
C LEU A 73 1.23 -2.07 6.80
N PRO A 74 0.05 -1.82 7.41
CA PRO A 74 -1.05 -1.20 6.69
C PRO A 74 -0.69 0.23 6.28
N PHE A 75 -1.20 0.65 5.12
CA PHE A 75 -0.93 1.97 4.52
C PHE A 75 0.54 2.24 4.17
N ALA A 76 1.43 1.24 4.24
CA ALA A 76 2.85 1.45 3.97
C ALA A 76 3.10 1.89 2.52
N LEU A 77 4.03 2.83 2.34
CA LEU A 77 4.39 3.35 1.03
C LEU A 77 5.81 2.94 0.68
N PHE A 78 5.96 2.03 -0.27
CA PHE A 78 7.26 1.61 -0.81
C PHE A 78 7.46 2.24 -2.18
N ARG A 79 8.56 2.98 -2.38
CA ARG A 79 8.86 3.64 -3.66
C ARG A 79 10.31 3.47 -4.06
N ASN A 80 10.56 3.13 -5.32
CA ASN A 80 11.91 3.00 -5.89
C ASN A 80 12.86 2.20 -4.96
N ALA A 81 12.40 1.06 -4.45
CA ALA A 81 13.15 0.22 -3.52
C ALA A 81 13.48 -1.14 -4.13
N ASP A 82 14.66 -1.66 -3.79
CA ASP A 82 14.99 -3.08 -4.01
C ASP A 82 14.33 -3.88 -2.89
N MET A 83 13.30 -4.63 -3.25
CA MET A 83 12.48 -5.43 -2.34
C MET A 83 12.55 -6.91 -2.71
N ARG A 84 13.60 -7.32 -3.43
CA ARG A 84 13.74 -8.69 -3.88
C ARG A 84 13.84 -9.63 -2.70
N ARG A 85 13.22 -10.82 -2.81
CA ARG A 85 13.30 -11.88 -1.80
C ARG A 85 12.82 -11.49 -0.41
N ILE A 86 11.99 -10.45 -0.28
CA ILE A 86 11.32 -10.18 0.99
C ILE A 86 10.29 -11.27 1.25
N ASP A 87 10.17 -11.68 2.51
CA ASP A 87 9.10 -12.56 2.97
C ASP A 87 8.07 -11.75 3.77
N PHE A 88 6.90 -11.53 3.16
CA PHE A 88 5.73 -10.90 3.77
C PHE A 88 4.73 -11.93 4.30
N THR A 89 5.04 -13.24 4.38
CA THR A 89 4.03 -14.25 4.73
C THR A 89 3.24 -13.87 5.99
N ASP A 90 1.91 -13.99 5.96
CA ASP A 90 1.00 -13.67 7.08
C ASP A 90 1.00 -12.18 7.51
N CYS A 91 1.36 -11.25 6.60
CA CYS A 91 1.31 -9.82 6.88
C CYS A 91 -0.04 -9.17 6.58
N ASP A 92 -0.40 -8.15 7.37
CA ASP A 92 -1.38 -7.13 6.98
C ASP A 92 -0.70 -6.05 6.13
N LEU A 93 -0.99 -6.03 4.83
CA LEU A 93 -0.53 -5.07 3.84
C LEU A 93 -1.67 -4.23 3.27
N ARG A 94 -2.83 -4.18 3.95
CA ARG A 94 -4.00 -3.46 3.45
C ARG A 94 -3.69 -2.00 3.14
N PHE A 95 -4.25 -1.51 2.04
CA PHE A 95 -4.06 -0.13 1.57
C PHE A 95 -2.60 0.28 1.26
N SER A 96 -1.65 -0.65 1.30
CA SER A 96 -0.24 -0.35 1.02
C SER A 96 -0.02 -0.04 -0.46
N GLN A 97 1.00 0.75 -0.75
CA GLN A 97 1.40 1.09 -2.11
C GLN A 97 2.84 0.67 -2.38
N PHE A 98 3.04 -0.05 -3.47
CA PHE A 98 4.36 -0.41 -4.02
C PHE A 98 4.48 0.30 -5.37
N ILE A 99 5.44 1.21 -5.51
CA ILE A 99 5.59 2.05 -6.71
C ILE A 99 7.02 1.99 -7.22
N SER A 100 7.20 1.54 -8.45
CA SER A 100 8.52 1.41 -9.08
C SER A 100 9.49 0.54 -8.25
N CYS A 101 9.01 -0.50 -7.56
CA CYS A 101 9.84 -1.40 -6.74
C CYS A 101 10.27 -2.65 -7.51
N ASP A 102 11.40 -3.25 -7.09
CA ASP A 102 11.77 -4.60 -7.53
C ASP A 102 11.29 -5.63 -6.51
N LEU A 103 10.17 -6.28 -6.82
CA LEU A 103 9.51 -7.29 -5.99
C LEU A 103 9.82 -8.71 -6.48
N ARG A 104 10.88 -8.92 -7.28
CA ARG A 104 11.20 -10.27 -7.77
C ARG A 104 11.50 -11.22 -6.62
N TYR A 105 11.02 -12.46 -6.73
CA TYR A 105 11.17 -13.49 -5.70
C TYR A 105 10.55 -13.15 -4.33
N THR A 106 9.64 -12.18 -4.27
CA THR A 106 8.95 -11.79 -3.01
C THR A 106 7.83 -12.76 -2.68
N THR A 107 7.67 -13.08 -1.40
CA THR A 107 6.59 -13.94 -0.92
C THR A 107 5.53 -13.10 -0.22
N PHE A 108 4.32 -13.06 -0.79
CA PHE A 108 3.10 -12.46 -0.22
C PHE A 108 2.09 -13.53 0.19
N ASN A 109 2.56 -14.70 0.62
CA ASN A 109 1.66 -15.80 0.93
C ASN A 109 0.83 -15.51 2.18
N ASP A 110 -0.42 -15.94 2.20
CA ASP A 110 -1.32 -15.80 3.35
C ASP A 110 -1.45 -14.34 3.87
N CYS A 111 -1.10 -13.34 3.04
CA CYS A 111 -1.18 -11.93 3.39
C CYS A 111 -2.58 -11.36 3.17
N ASP A 112 -2.91 -10.28 3.87
CA ASP A 112 -4.01 -9.41 3.47
C ASP A 112 -3.47 -8.22 2.66
N LEU A 113 -3.67 -8.25 1.35
CA LEU A 113 -3.34 -7.18 0.40
C LEU A 113 -4.59 -6.41 -0.05
N SER A 114 -5.69 -6.51 0.70
CA SER A 114 -6.93 -5.84 0.32
C SER A 114 -6.70 -4.34 0.15
N TRP A 115 -7.22 -3.77 -0.94
CA TRP A 115 -7.06 -2.35 -1.28
C TRP A 115 -5.63 -1.89 -1.57
N ALA A 116 -4.66 -2.80 -1.65
CA ALA A 116 -3.28 -2.43 -1.96
C ALA A 116 -3.12 -2.03 -3.44
N GLN A 117 -2.07 -1.26 -3.72
CA GLN A 117 -1.69 -0.88 -5.07
C GLN A 117 -0.26 -1.31 -5.37
N ILE A 118 -0.05 -2.01 -6.48
CA ILE A 118 1.28 -2.39 -6.99
C ILE A 118 1.43 -1.76 -8.38
N SER A 119 2.29 -0.76 -8.52
CA SER A 119 2.45 0.03 -9.74
C SER A 119 3.90 0.09 -10.21
N GLU A 120 4.14 -0.06 -11.51
CA GLU A 120 5.47 0.04 -12.13
C GLU A 120 6.52 -0.89 -11.50
N CYS A 121 6.10 -1.97 -10.86
CA CYS A 121 6.97 -2.91 -10.16
C CYS A 121 7.39 -4.10 -11.03
N ARG A 122 8.49 -4.74 -10.65
CA ARG A 122 8.94 -6.03 -11.20
C ARG A 122 8.49 -7.16 -10.30
N LEU A 123 7.72 -8.11 -10.81
CA LEU A 123 7.06 -9.16 -10.01
C LEU A 123 7.51 -10.59 -10.35
N GLN A 124 8.56 -10.77 -11.16
CA GLN A 124 9.01 -12.10 -11.60
C GLN A 124 9.25 -13.03 -10.39
N ASP A 125 8.71 -14.25 -10.46
CA ASP A 125 8.83 -15.27 -9.41
C ASP A 125 8.31 -14.86 -8.02
N SER A 126 7.42 -13.86 -7.95
CA SER A 126 6.70 -13.53 -6.70
C SER A 126 5.53 -14.50 -6.46
N SER A 127 5.23 -14.75 -5.18
CA SER A 127 4.16 -15.66 -4.75
C SER A 127 3.07 -14.90 -4.00
N PHE A 128 1.81 -15.17 -4.33
CA PHE A 128 0.61 -14.62 -3.67
C PHE A 128 -0.33 -15.76 -3.25
N LEU A 129 0.23 -16.90 -2.84
CA LEU A 129 -0.56 -18.08 -2.48
C LEU A 129 -1.42 -17.77 -1.25
N ASN A 130 -2.73 -18.04 -1.32
CA ASN A 130 -3.70 -17.77 -0.26
C ASN A 130 -3.80 -16.30 0.20
N ALA A 131 -3.19 -15.36 -0.52
CA ALA A 131 -3.32 -13.95 -0.18
C ALA A 131 -4.77 -13.47 -0.40
N ASP A 132 -5.27 -12.65 0.51
CA ASP A 132 -6.46 -11.84 0.25
C ASP A 132 -6.07 -10.68 -0.65
N CYS A 133 -6.63 -10.67 -1.85
CA CYS A 133 -6.35 -9.67 -2.89
C CYS A 133 -7.60 -8.84 -3.19
N TYR A 134 -8.52 -8.72 -2.24
CA TYR A 134 -9.75 -7.98 -2.45
C TYR A 134 -9.45 -6.54 -2.89
N ASP A 135 -9.83 -6.24 -4.13
CA ASP A 135 -9.69 -4.90 -4.71
C ASP A 135 -8.24 -4.38 -4.74
N ILE A 136 -7.29 -5.30 -4.88
CA ILE A 136 -5.91 -4.97 -5.21
C ILE A 136 -5.83 -4.40 -6.63
N THR A 137 -5.03 -3.36 -6.82
CA THR A 137 -4.79 -2.78 -8.15
C THR A 137 -3.35 -3.01 -8.60
N PHE A 138 -3.17 -3.51 -9.83
CA PHE A 138 -1.87 -3.61 -10.49
C PHE A 138 -1.81 -2.69 -11.71
N VAL A 139 -0.79 -1.82 -11.79
CA VAL A 139 -0.65 -0.82 -12.86
C VAL A 139 0.74 -0.88 -13.47
N GLU A 140 0.87 -1.07 -14.79
CA GLU A 140 2.15 -0.97 -15.52
C GLU A 140 3.31 -1.84 -14.97
N ASN A 141 3.01 -2.99 -14.38
CA ASN A 141 4.02 -3.89 -13.82
C ASN A 141 4.70 -4.76 -14.88
N GLU A 142 5.97 -5.09 -14.67
CA GLU A 142 6.73 -6.05 -15.48
C GLU A 142 6.57 -7.46 -14.89
N THR A 143 5.99 -8.38 -15.67
CA THR A 143 5.84 -9.80 -15.32
C THR A 143 6.43 -10.68 -16.43
N ASN A 144 7.51 -11.39 -16.15
CA ASN A 144 8.11 -12.39 -17.05
C ASN A 144 8.24 -13.72 -16.29
N PHE A 145 7.28 -14.63 -16.48
CA PHE A 145 7.19 -15.96 -15.85
C PHE A 145 7.13 -15.94 -14.29
N GLY A 146 6.60 -17.02 -13.70
CA GLY A 146 6.80 -17.33 -12.27
C GLY A 146 5.86 -16.72 -11.23
N VAL A 147 4.97 -15.78 -11.57
CA VAL A 147 3.97 -15.29 -10.59
C VAL A 147 2.97 -16.41 -10.31
N THR A 148 2.88 -16.89 -9.05
CA THR A 148 1.96 -17.95 -8.65
C THR A 148 0.93 -17.44 -7.63
N GLY A 149 -0.34 -17.79 -7.84
CA GLY A 149 -1.46 -17.43 -6.95
C GLY A 149 -2.70 -18.24 -7.31
N ARG A 150 -2.94 -19.35 -6.61
CA ARG A 150 -4.12 -20.23 -6.84
C ARG A 150 -5.31 -19.82 -5.97
N THR A 151 -5.67 -18.54 -5.96
CA THR A 151 -6.94 -18.08 -5.36
C THR A 151 -7.83 -17.51 -6.46
N TYR A 152 -8.41 -18.41 -7.26
CA TYR A 152 -9.46 -18.06 -8.21
C TYR A 152 -10.80 -18.03 -7.46
N ILE A 153 -11.32 -16.84 -7.19
CA ILE A 153 -12.73 -16.66 -6.82
C ILE A 153 -13.50 -16.52 -8.15
N PRO A 154 -14.43 -17.44 -8.49
CA PRO A 154 -15.25 -17.31 -9.69
C PRO A 154 -16.00 -15.98 -9.66
N LYS A 155 -16.05 -15.28 -10.81
CA LYS A 155 -16.75 -13.98 -10.99
C LYS A 155 -18.18 -13.98 -10.45
N GLU A 156 -18.80 -15.15 -10.44
CA GLU A 156 -20.16 -15.45 -9.97
C GLU A 156 -20.33 -15.24 -8.45
N ASN A 157 -19.25 -15.42 -7.70
CA ASN A 157 -19.22 -15.45 -6.24
C ASN A 157 -18.48 -14.23 -5.63
N HIS A 158 -18.01 -13.29 -6.47
CA HIS A 158 -17.30 -12.11 -6.02
C HIS A 158 -18.28 -10.93 -5.80
N PRO A 159 -18.36 -10.34 -4.59
CA PRO A 159 -19.37 -9.34 -4.24
C PRO A 159 -19.24 -8.01 -5.03
N LEU A 160 -18.11 -7.79 -5.69
CA LEU A 160 -17.88 -6.69 -6.64
C LEU A 160 -17.48 -7.26 -8.01
N LYS A 161 -18.37 -7.26 -9.00
CA LYS A 161 -18.19 -7.94 -10.31
C LYS A 161 -17.10 -7.37 -11.24
N GLU A 162 -16.24 -6.46 -10.76
CA GLU A 162 -15.32 -5.67 -11.58
C GLU A 162 -13.88 -5.51 -11.02
N SER A 163 -13.45 -6.33 -10.07
CA SER A 163 -12.03 -6.36 -9.67
C SER A 163 -11.19 -7.14 -10.69
N VAL A 164 -10.17 -6.47 -11.24
CA VAL A 164 -9.31 -6.99 -12.31
C VAL A 164 -8.32 -8.00 -11.72
N ASN A 165 -8.72 -9.26 -11.70
CA ASN A 165 -7.79 -10.35 -11.44
C ASN A 165 -6.91 -10.60 -12.68
N PHE A 166 -5.60 -10.46 -12.47
CA PHE A 166 -4.56 -10.98 -13.34
C PHE A 166 -4.81 -12.47 -13.54
N PHE A 167 -4.86 -12.92 -14.79
CA PHE A 167 -4.32 -14.17 -15.32
C PHE A 167 -4.96 -14.49 -16.68
N SER A 168 -4.92 -13.53 -17.61
CA SER A 168 -4.75 -13.87 -19.02
C SER A 168 -3.35 -13.43 -19.42
N ARG A 169 -2.61 -14.33 -20.11
CA ARG A 169 -1.19 -14.15 -20.47
C ARG A 169 -0.97 -12.76 -21.08
N PRO A 170 -0.12 -11.90 -20.49
CA PRO A 170 0.35 -10.72 -21.20
C PRO A 170 1.27 -11.17 -22.34
N ASP A 171 1.13 -10.55 -23.52
CA ASP A 171 2.14 -10.68 -24.57
C ASP A 171 3.48 -10.19 -24.00
N PRO A 172 4.60 -10.92 -24.18
CA PRO A 172 5.91 -10.45 -23.79
C PRO A 172 6.17 -9.04 -24.36
N GLY A 173 6.38 -8.05 -23.48
CA GLY A 173 6.66 -6.66 -23.88
C GLY A 173 5.47 -5.69 -23.91
N LYS A 174 4.25 -6.10 -23.53
CA LYS A 174 3.11 -5.16 -23.39
C LYS A 174 2.90 -4.70 -21.94
N LYS A 175 2.95 -3.39 -21.71
CA LYS A 175 2.34 -2.75 -20.53
C LYS A 175 0.82 -2.91 -20.60
N ILE A 176 0.25 -3.76 -19.74
CA ILE A 176 -1.20 -3.87 -19.57
C ILE A 176 -1.65 -2.89 -18.49
N GLY A 177 -2.31 -1.82 -18.92
CA GLY A 177 -2.96 -0.84 -18.05
C GLY A 177 -4.42 -0.69 -18.49
N LYS A 178 -5.34 -1.32 -17.78
CA LYS A 178 -6.72 -0.82 -17.70
C LYS A 178 -6.99 -0.42 -16.26
N LYS A 179 -7.15 0.88 -16.03
CA LYS A 179 -7.78 1.42 -14.82
C LYS A 179 -9.23 0.96 -14.83
N VAL A 180 -9.55 -0.03 -14.02
CA VAL A 180 -10.92 -0.27 -13.59
C VAL A 180 -10.94 0.10 -12.12
N ASN A 181 -11.87 0.98 -11.73
CA ASN A 181 -11.99 1.52 -10.38
C ASN A 181 -13.15 0.79 -9.68
N PRO A 182 -12.91 -0.22 -8.85
CA PRO A 182 -13.99 -0.98 -8.22
C PRO A 182 -14.51 -0.30 -6.94
N PHE A 183 -13.94 0.85 -6.57
CA PHE A 183 -14.25 1.64 -5.36
C PHE A 183 -15.31 2.72 -5.50
N GLN A 184 -16.03 2.82 -6.62
CA GLN A 184 -17.25 3.61 -6.57
C GLN A 184 -18.30 2.84 -5.75
N LEU A 185 -18.28 3.01 -4.42
CA LEU A 185 -19.51 2.85 -3.63
C LEU A 185 -20.61 3.61 -4.37
N PRO A 186 -21.87 3.16 -4.36
CA PRO A 186 -22.95 3.92 -4.99
C PRO A 186 -22.95 5.37 -4.49
N GLY A 187 -22.49 6.32 -5.32
CA GLY A 187 -22.34 7.74 -4.99
C GLY A 187 -20.93 8.24 -4.60
N ASP A 188 -19.91 7.40 -4.48
CA ASP A 188 -18.53 7.83 -4.24
C ASP A 188 -17.79 8.06 -5.58
N ASN A 189 -17.50 9.33 -5.87
CA ASN A 189 -16.83 9.77 -7.09
C ASN A 189 -15.32 10.00 -6.90
N ARG A 190 -14.76 9.57 -5.76
CA ARG A 190 -13.34 9.79 -5.46
C ARG A 190 -12.47 8.72 -6.14
N PRO A 191 -11.31 9.09 -6.71
CA PRO A 191 -10.40 8.13 -7.34
C PRO A 191 -9.81 7.10 -6.34
N PRO A 192 -9.30 5.93 -6.79
CA PRO A 192 -8.92 4.79 -5.94
C PRO A 192 -7.97 5.15 -4.78
N HIS A 193 -6.99 6.03 -5.06
CA HIS A 193 -6.06 6.50 -4.05
C HIS A 193 -6.78 7.23 -2.89
N THR A 194 -7.86 7.95 -3.18
CA THR A 194 -8.62 8.72 -2.19
C THR A 194 -9.41 7.84 -1.21
N ALA A 195 -9.81 6.63 -1.60
CA ALA A 195 -10.51 5.70 -0.70
C ALA A 195 -9.56 5.18 0.38
N ALA A 196 -8.35 4.75 -0.01
CA ALA A 196 -7.28 4.39 0.93
C ALA A 196 -6.98 5.52 1.92
N TYR A 197 -6.91 6.77 1.42
CA TYR A 197 -6.76 7.94 2.28
C TYR A 197 -7.93 8.15 3.24
N ALA A 198 -9.17 7.94 2.79
CA ALA A 198 -10.32 8.05 3.68
C ALA A 198 -10.28 7.02 4.81
N PHE A 199 -9.95 5.75 4.52
CA PHE A 199 -9.79 4.72 5.54
C PHE A 199 -8.65 5.05 6.51
N HIS A 200 -7.52 5.54 5.98
CA HIS A 200 -6.40 5.98 6.79
C HIS A 200 -6.79 7.13 7.73
N GLN A 201 -7.46 8.16 7.19
CA GLN A 201 -7.97 9.28 7.98
C GLN A 201 -8.93 8.81 9.06
N GLU A 202 -9.84 7.87 8.79
CA GLU A 202 -10.74 7.30 9.81
C GLU A 202 -9.96 6.55 10.90
N TYR A 203 -8.97 5.74 10.51
CA TYR A 203 -8.08 5.05 11.45
C TYR A 203 -7.38 6.06 12.36
N VAL A 204 -6.74 7.09 11.80
CA VAL A 204 -6.04 8.15 12.53
C VAL A 204 -7.01 8.93 13.43
N ARG A 205 -8.20 9.26 12.92
CA ARG A 205 -9.23 9.99 13.68
C ARG A 205 -9.63 9.23 14.93
N LYS A 206 -9.85 7.92 14.80
CA LYS A 206 -10.22 7.05 15.91
C LYS A 206 -9.06 6.87 16.88
N LYS A 207 -7.84 6.62 16.36
CA LYS A 207 -6.63 6.37 17.17
C LYS A 207 -6.28 7.55 18.08
N TYR A 208 -6.41 8.79 17.59
CA TYR A 208 -5.95 9.98 18.33
C TYR A 208 -7.07 10.92 18.82
N ASP A 209 -8.34 10.50 18.71
CA ASP A 209 -9.52 11.27 19.10
C ASP A 209 -9.60 12.66 18.44
N LEU A 210 -9.52 12.68 17.10
CA LEU A 210 -9.52 13.89 16.29
C LEU A 210 -10.90 14.23 15.70
N LYS A 211 -11.99 13.93 16.41
CA LYS A 211 -13.37 14.08 15.90
C LYS A 211 -13.76 15.53 15.59
N SER A 212 -13.14 16.50 16.26
CA SER A 212 -13.35 17.93 16.05
C SER A 212 -12.61 18.50 14.84
N PHE A 213 -11.76 17.70 14.19
CA PHE A 213 -10.93 18.11 13.06
C PHE A 213 -11.47 17.57 11.74
N ALA A 214 -11.39 18.39 10.70
CA ALA A 214 -11.58 17.94 9.33
C ALA A 214 -10.24 17.36 8.83
N LEU A 215 -10.17 16.03 8.70
CA LEU A 215 -8.98 15.38 8.18
C LEU A 215 -8.98 15.41 6.65
N TRP A 216 -7.81 15.68 6.08
CA TRP A 216 -7.56 15.72 4.64
C TRP A 216 -6.27 14.98 4.32
#